data_AF-A0A849QGI5-F1
#
_entry.id   AF-A0A849QGI5-F1
#
_cell.length_a   1.000
_cell.length_b   1.000
_cell.length_c   1.000
_cell.angle_alpha   90.00
_cell.angle_beta   90.00
_cell.angle_gamma   90.00
#
_symmetry.space_group_name_H-M   'P 1'
#
loop_
_entity.id
_entity.type
_entity.pdbx_description
1 polymer ?
#
loop_
_entity_poly.entity_id
_entity_poly.type
_entity_poly.pdbx_seq_one_letter_code
_entity_poly.pdbx_strand_id
1 'polypeptide(L)' 'MSGFSRNAQCILRILESSESMLTSEILETAKQPEYVDLCADCAGGDAFIAAANQLASQGLIAKKFGKGGYRWHLVEAK' A
#
# COMPACT_ATOMS: atom_id res chain seq x y z
N MET A 1 -11.18 15.14 5.73
CA MET A 1 -9.92 14.63 5.15
C MET A 1 -10.24 13.34 4.41
N SER A 2 -10.27 13.32 3.07
CA SER A 2 -10.23 12.06 2.30
C SER A 2 -10.29 12.32 0.78
N GLY A 3 -9.19 12.79 0.20
CA GLY A 3 -9.00 12.83 -1.26
C GLY A 3 -8.40 11.55 -1.85
N PHE A 4 -8.29 10.49 -1.05
CA PHE A 4 -7.62 9.24 -1.45
C PHE A 4 -8.60 8.24 -2.05
N SER A 5 -8.18 7.58 -3.12
CA SER A 5 -8.89 6.42 -3.69
C SER A 5 -9.02 5.30 -2.66
N ARG A 6 -9.99 4.39 -2.86
CA ARG A 6 -10.13 3.20 -1.99
C ARG A 6 -8.85 2.37 -1.94
N ASN A 7 -8.17 2.22 -3.08
CA ASN A 7 -6.87 1.56 -3.17
C ASN A 7 -5.81 2.23 -2.29
N ALA A 8 -5.71 3.56 -2.33
CA ALA A 8 -4.77 4.29 -1.49
C ALA A 8 -5.09 4.10 0.02
N GLN A 9 -6.37 4.12 0.40
CA GLN A 9 -6.79 3.83 1.77
C GLN A 9 -6.45 2.39 2.17
N CYS A 10 -6.63 1.44 1.26
CA CYS A 10 -6.30 0.04 1.51
C CYS A 10 -4.79 -0.16 1.73
N ILE A 11 -3.95 0.46 0.90
CA ILE A 11 -2.50 0.37 1.03
C ILE A 11 -2.04 0.91 2.39
N LEU A 12 -2.58 2.04 2.83
CA LEU A 12 -2.27 2.60 4.15
C LEU A 12 -2.66 1.62 5.26
N ARG A 13 -3.89 1.10 5.24
CA ARG A 13 -4.37 0.10 6.22
C ARG A 13 -3.51 -1.15 6.27
N ILE A 14 -3.10 -1.68 5.11
CA ILE A 14 -2.21 -2.86 5.06
C ILE A 14 -0.84 -2.51 5.68
N LEU A 15 -0.27 -1.37 5.31
CA LEU A 15 1.04 -0.95 5.84
C LEU A 15 0.98 -0.52 7.32
N GLU A 16 -0.19 -0.20 7.88
CA GLU A 16 -0.35 0.00 9.34
C GLU A 16 -0.14 -1.30 10.13
N SER A 17 -0.33 -2.46 9.49
CA SER A 17 -0.18 -3.78 10.13
C SER A 17 1.22 -4.38 10.04
N SER A 18 2.17 -3.72 9.35
CA SER A 18 3.51 -4.26 9.10
C SER A 18 4.57 -3.16 8.98
N GLU A 19 5.78 -3.41 9.48
CA GLU A 19 6.89 -2.46 9.33
C GLU A 19 7.28 -2.21 7.86
N SER A 20 7.30 -3.26 7.02
CA SER A 20 7.55 -3.11 5.59
C SER A 20 7.14 -4.33 4.76
N MET A 21 6.60 -4.09 3.56
CA MET A 21 6.10 -5.14 2.68
C MET A 21 6.52 -4.97 1.22
N LEU A 22 6.81 -6.08 0.54
CA LEU A 22 6.94 -6.13 -0.91
C LEU A 22 5.60 -5.86 -1.57
N THR A 23 5.61 -5.35 -2.80
CA THR A 23 4.39 -5.21 -3.60
C THR A 23 3.59 -6.52 -3.66
N SER A 24 4.26 -7.66 -3.88
CA SER A 24 3.59 -8.97 -3.92
C SER A 24 2.94 -9.33 -2.59
N GLU A 25 3.58 -9.04 -1.46
CA GLU A 25 3.03 -9.31 -0.14
C GLU A 25 1.77 -8.46 0.09
N ILE A 26 1.79 -7.18 -0.32
CA ILE A 26 0.62 -6.29 -0.22
C ILE A 26 -0.53 -6.78 -1.10
N LEU A 27 -0.23 -7.20 -2.34
CA LEU A 27 -1.23 -7.73 -3.26
C LEU A 27 -1.87 -9.04 -2.75
N GLU A 28 -1.10 -9.90 -2.08
CA GLU A 28 -1.65 -11.10 -1.44
C GLU A 28 -2.49 -10.74 -0.20
N THR A 29 -2.04 -9.80 0.64
CA THR A 29 -2.83 -9.33 1.79
C THR A 29 -4.12 -8.65 1.36
N ALA A 30 -4.10 -7.89 0.27
CA ALA A 30 -5.28 -7.24 -0.31
C ALA A 30 -6.40 -8.22 -0.70
N LYS A 31 -6.08 -9.50 -0.95
CA LYS A 31 -7.05 -10.56 -1.25
C LYS A 31 -7.70 -11.16 0.00
N GLN A 32 -7.18 -10.88 1.18
CA GLN A 32 -7.76 -11.43 2.41
C GLN A 32 -9.14 -10.82 2.68
N PRO A 33 -10.05 -11.57 3.32
CA PRO A 33 -11.42 -11.10 3.59
C PRO A 33 -11.50 -9.76 4.34
N GLU A 34 -10.50 -9.45 5.17
CA GLU A 34 -10.41 -8.18 5.90
C GLU A 34 -10.21 -6.96 4.98
N TYR A 35 -9.55 -7.15 3.83
CA TYR A 35 -9.18 -6.05 2.94
C TYR A 35 -9.95 -6.05 1.63
N VAL A 36 -10.60 -7.17 1.24
CA VAL A 36 -11.21 -7.33 -0.09
C VAL A 36 -12.24 -6.25 -0.42
N ASP A 37 -13.02 -5.78 0.57
CA ASP A 37 -14.03 -4.73 0.38
C ASP A 37 -13.41 -3.33 0.19
N LEU A 38 -12.20 -3.13 0.73
CA LEU A 38 -11.46 -1.87 0.65
C LEU A 38 -10.49 -1.84 -0.54
N CYS A 39 -9.92 -2.99 -0.88
CA CYS A 39 -8.94 -3.22 -1.94
C CYS A 39 -9.56 -3.71 -3.25
N ALA A 40 -10.85 -3.44 -3.49
CA ALA A 40 -11.62 -4.00 -4.60
C ALA A 40 -10.91 -3.92 -5.98
N ASP A 41 -10.07 -2.92 -6.22
CA ASP A 41 -9.31 -2.73 -7.47
C ASP A 41 -7.77 -2.86 -7.30
N CYS A 42 -7.26 -3.16 -6.11
CA CYS A 42 -5.81 -3.34 -5.88
C CYS A 42 -5.28 -4.63 -6.50
N ALA A 43 -6.14 -5.57 -6.93
CA ALA A 43 -5.72 -6.86 -7.48
C ALA A 43 -4.83 -6.73 -8.75
N GLY A 44 -4.92 -5.60 -9.47
CA GLY A 44 -4.02 -5.27 -10.57
C GLY A 44 -2.78 -4.52 -10.08
N GLY A 45 -1.59 -5.07 -10.34
CA GLY A 45 -0.32 -4.43 -9.96
C GLY A 45 -0.20 -2.96 -10.39
N ASP A 46 -0.75 -2.60 -11.55
CA ASP A 46 -0.74 -1.21 -12.05
C ASP A 46 -1.58 -0.26 -11.19
N ALA A 47 -2.76 -0.70 -10.75
CA ALA A 47 -3.64 0.07 -9.89
C ALA A 47 -3.03 0.27 -8.49
N PHE A 48 -2.33 -0.75 -7.98
CA PHE A 48 -1.52 -0.63 -6.77
C PHE A 48 -0.41 0.40 -6.95
N ILE A 49 0.39 0.31 -8.03
CA ILE A 49 1.53 1.22 -8.24
C ILE A 49 1.07 2.66 -8.39
N ALA A 50 -0.04 2.92 -9.09
CA ALA A 50 -0.61 4.26 -9.20
C ALA A 50 -0.99 4.84 -7.83
N ALA A 51 -1.70 4.05 -7.00
CA ALA A 51 -2.10 4.46 -5.66
C ALA A 51 -0.90 4.63 -4.72
N ALA A 52 0.07 3.71 -4.76
CA ALA A 52 1.29 3.76 -3.96
C ALA A 52 2.14 4.99 -4.32
N ASN A 53 2.26 5.32 -5.61
CA ASN A 53 2.97 6.53 -6.05
C ASN A 53 2.25 7.80 -5.60
N GLN A 54 0.91 7.83 -5.62
CA GLN A 54 0.14 8.96 -5.08
C GLN A 54 0.44 9.15 -3.59
N LEU A 55 0.41 8.09 -2.79
CA LEU A 55 0.74 8.16 -1.36
C LEU A 55 2.19 8.58 -1.12
N ALA A 56 3.13 8.07 -1.91
CA ALA A 56 4.53 8.41 -1.80
C ALA A 56 4.81 9.88 -2.17
N SER A 57 4.13 10.41 -3.19
CA SER A 57 4.23 11.84 -3.56
C SER A 57 3.76 12.78 -2.46
N GLN A 58 2.91 12.28 -1.55
CA GLN A 58 2.41 13.02 -0.39
C GLN A 58 3.21 12.73 0.88
N GLY A 59 4.28 11.95 0.77
CA GLY A 59 5.15 11.61 1.90
C GLY A 59 4.51 10.70 2.95
N LEU A 60 3.44 9.98 2.60
CA LEU A 60 2.75 9.07 3.53
C LEU A 60 3.38 7.67 3.58
N ILE A 61 3.92 7.23 2.44
CA ILE A 61 4.63 5.96 2.33
C ILE A 61 5.93 6.16 1.58
N ALA A 62 6.89 5.28 1.80
CA ALA A 62 8.13 5.27 1.04
C ALA A 62 8.47 3.85 0.63
N LYS A 63 9.27 3.70 -0.42
CA LYS A 63 9.88 2.43 -0.80
C LYS A 63 11.37 2.47 -0.55
N LYS A 64 11.91 1.39 0.01
CA LYS A 64 13.34 1.20 0.21
C LYS A 64 13.76 -0.13 -0.40
N PHE A 65 14.93 -0.16 -1.04
CA PHE A 65 15.49 -1.42 -1.50
C PHE A 65 15.92 -2.26 -0.30
N GLY A 66 15.51 -3.52 -0.26
CA GLY A 66 15.79 -4.44 0.84
C GLY A 66 15.75 -5.90 0.39
N LYS A 67 15.61 -6.81 1.35
CA LYS A 67 15.55 -8.25 1.05
C LYS A 67 14.34 -8.56 0.18
N GLY A 68 14.57 -9.18 -0.97
CA GLY A 68 13.53 -9.56 -1.93
C GLY A 68 13.07 -8.44 -2.86
N GLY A 69 13.66 -7.24 -2.80
CA GLY A 69 13.35 -6.12 -3.71
C GLY A 69 12.92 -4.84 -2.98
N TYR A 70 12.11 -4.02 -3.65
CA TYR A 70 11.57 -2.79 -3.06
C TYR A 70 10.47 -3.11 -2.05
N ARG A 71 10.62 -2.59 -0.84
CA ARG A 71 9.67 -2.73 0.26
C ARG A 71 9.05 -1.39 0.59
N TRP A 72 7.73 -1.35 0.65
CA TRP A 72 6.92 -0.22 1.05
C TRP A 72 6.77 -0.19 2.56
N HIS A 73 6.75 1.00 3.13
CA HIS A 73 6.56 1.24 4.56
C HIS A 73 5.86 2.59 4.75
N LEU A 74 5.16 2.74 5.87
CA LEU A 74 4.65 4.04 6.29
C LEU A 74 5.82 4.96 6.63
N VAL A 75 5.69 6.22 6.23
CA VAL A 75 6.53 7.29 6.77
C VAL A 75 5.78 7.80 7.99
N GLU A 76 6.28 7.53 9.19
CA GLU A 76 5.64 8.03 10.42
C GLU A 76 5.41 9.54 10.29
N ALA A 77 4.15 9.95 10.37
CA ALA A 77 3.81 11.34 10.62
C ALA A 77 4.31 11.65 12.04
N LYS A 78 5.46 12.32 12.14
CA LYS A 78 5.86 12.99 13.38
C LYS A 78 4.82 14.03 13.79
#